data_AF-A0A380DUJ7-F1
#
_entry.id   AF-A0A380DUJ7-F1
#
_cell.length_a   1.000
_cell.length_b   1.000
_cell.length_c   1.000
_cell.angle_alpha   90.00
_cell.angle_beta   90.00
_cell.angle_gamma   90.00
#
_symmetry.space_group_name_H-M   'P 1'
#
loop_
_entity.id
_entity.type
_entity.pdbx_description
1 polymer ?
#
loop_
_entity_poly.entity_id
_entity_poly.type
_entity_poly.pdbx_seq_one_letter_code
_entity_poly.pdbx_strand_id
1 'polypeptide(L)'
;MKKKALLPLFLGIMVFLAGCDYSKPEKRSGFFYNTFVDPMKNVLDWLGNNLLNDNYGLAIIILVLVIRIILLPFMLSNYKNSHMMRQKMKVAKPEVEKFKKK
;
A
#
# COMPACT_ATOMS: atom_id res chain seq x y z
N MET A 1 18.63 -11.63 -20.52
CA MET A 1 18.36 -12.50 -19.35
C MET A 1 17.42 -11.88 -18.32
N LYS A 2 17.51 -10.57 -17.98
CA LYS A 2 16.61 -9.88 -17.02
C LYS A 2 15.10 -9.99 -17.29
N LYS A 3 14.66 -10.08 -18.56
CA LYS A 3 13.23 -10.20 -18.91
C LYS A 3 12.59 -11.55 -18.56
N LYS A 4 13.38 -12.65 -18.50
CA LYS A 4 12.88 -14.00 -18.18
C LYS A 4 12.71 -14.22 -16.67
N ALA A 5 13.45 -13.48 -15.84
CA ALA A 5 13.30 -13.46 -14.38
C ALA A 5 12.17 -12.54 -13.89
N LEU A 6 11.72 -11.60 -14.74
CA LEU A 6 10.61 -10.69 -14.42
C LEU A 6 9.25 -11.42 -14.38
N LEU A 7 9.10 -12.47 -15.19
CA LEU A 7 7.87 -13.25 -15.31
C LEU A 7 7.55 -14.09 -14.05
N PRO A 8 8.49 -14.89 -13.48
CA PRO A 8 8.23 -15.61 -12.23
C PRO A 8 8.10 -14.66 -11.03
N LEU A 9 8.76 -13.50 -11.04
CA LEU A 9 8.61 -12.48 -9.99
C LEU A 9 7.20 -11.90 -9.97
N PHE A 10 6.64 -11.57 -11.15
CA PHE A 10 5.26 -11.09 -11.26
C PHE A 10 4.24 -12.17 -10.84
N LEU A 11 4.48 -13.42 -11.25
CA LEU A 11 3.60 -14.54 -10.93
C LEU A 11 3.61 -14.87 -9.42
N GLY A 12 4.79 -14.85 -8.79
CA GLY A 12 4.92 -15.04 -7.35
C GLY A 12 4.23 -13.95 -6.52
N ILE A 13 4.32 -12.69 -6.97
CA ILE A 13 3.59 -11.57 -6.37
C ILE A 13 2.08 -11.76 -6.46
N MET A 14 1.55 -12.20 -7.61
CA MET A 14 0.12 -12.43 -7.77
C MET A 14 -0.40 -13.56 -6.89
N VAL A 15 0.35 -14.66 -6.76
CA VAL A 15 -0.01 -15.77 -5.85
C VAL A 15 0.02 -15.34 -4.39
N PHE A 16 1.01 -14.53 -4.01
CA PHE A 16 1.10 -13.98 -2.65
C PHE A 16 -0.06 -13.03 -2.34
N LEU A 17 -0.41 -12.14 -3.27
CA LEU A 17 -1.56 -11.25 -3.13
C LEU A 17 -2.90 -12.00 -3.10
N ALA A 18 -3.04 -13.08 -3.88
CA ALA A 18 -4.24 -13.91 -3.92
C ALA A 18 -4.48 -14.69 -2.61
N GLY A 19 -3.45 -14.88 -1.78
CA GLY A 19 -3.58 -15.49 -0.46
C GLY A 19 -4.29 -14.62 0.59
N CYS A 20 -4.61 -13.37 0.27
CA CYS A 20 -5.21 -12.40 1.17
C CYS A 20 -6.76 -12.45 1.23
N ASP A 21 -7.37 -13.64 1.14
CA ASP A 21 -8.83 -13.81 1.29
C ASP A 21 -9.19 -14.23 2.74
N TYR A 22 -9.48 -13.23 3.58
CA TYR A 22 -9.87 -13.40 4.99
C TYR A 22 -11.38 -13.16 5.23
N SER A 23 -12.18 -13.17 4.17
CA SER A 23 -13.62 -12.88 4.22
C SER A 23 -14.42 -13.94 4.99
N LYS A 24 -13.89 -15.18 5.08
CA LYS A 24 -14.55 -16.31 5.77
C LYS A 24 -13.95 -16.54 7.16
N PRO A 25 -14.78 -16.81 8.18
CA PRO A 25 -14.31 -17.01 9.57
C PRO A 25 -13.32 -18.17 9.72
N GLU A 26 -13.46 -19.24 8.93
CA GLU A 26 -12.55 -20.40 8.94
C GLU A 26 -11.13 -20.09 8.43
N LYS A 27 -10.95 -19.00 7.67
CA LYS A 27 -9.66 -18.57 7.13
C LYS A 27 -8.99 -17.47 7.97
N ARG A 28 -9.58 -17.06 9.09
CA ARG A 28 -9.00 -16.08 10.04
C ARG A 28 -7.88 -16.70 10.89
N SER A 29 -6.96 -17.40 10.24
CA SER A 29 -5.77 -17.97 10.85
C SER A 29 -4.68 -18.01 9.79
N GLY A 30 -3.84 -16.99 9.80
CA GLY A 30 -2.75 -16.85 8.84
C GLY A 30 -1.80 -15.74 9.28
N PHE A 31 -0.55 -15.82 8.84
CA PHE A 31 0.48 -14.84 9.17
C PHE A 31 0.03 -13.40 8.87
N PHE A 32 -0.64 -13.18 7.74
CA PHE A 32 -1.11 -11.85 7.35
C PHE A 32 -2.30 -11.36 8.18
N TYR A 33 -3.23 -12.24 8.54
CA TYR A 33 -4.39 -11.88 9.36
C TYR A 33 -3.93 -11.43 10.76
N ASN A 34 -3.09 -12.23 11.42
CA ASN A 34 -2.60 -11.93 12.77
C ASN A 34 -1.67 -10.70 12.80
N THR A 35 -0.89 -10.47 11.73
CA THR A 35 0.11 -9.39 11.70
C THR A 35 -0.45 -8.05 11.25
N PHE A 36 -1.46 -8.04 10.36
CA PHE A 36 -1.99 -6.81 9.77
C PHE A 36 -3.46 -6.56 10.12
N VAL A 37 -4.31 -7.58 10.04
CA VAL A 37 -5.76 -7.42 10.19
C VAL A 37 -6.16 -7.28 11.66
N ASP A 38 -5.67 -8.16 12.52
CA ASP A 38 -5.94 -8.13 13.96
C ASP A 38 -5.50 -6.83 14.66
N PRO A 39 -4.28 -6.31 14.48
CA PRO A 39 -3.89 -5.05 15.11
C PRO A 39 -4.70 -3.87 14.59
N MET A 40 -5.06 -3.87 13.30
CA MET A 40 -5.92 -2.83 12.75
C MET A 40 -7.32 -2.84 13.36
N LYS A 41 -7.89 -4.03 13.58
CA LYS A 41 -9.17 -4.20 14.27
C LYS A 41 -9.09 -3.76 15.73
N ASN A 42 -8.03 -4.16 16.46
CA ASN A 42 -7.85 -3.78 17.86
C ASN A 42 -7.70 -2.26 18.04
N VAL A 43 -6.99 -1.58 17.14
CA VAL A 43 -6.88 -0.11 17.16
C VAL A 43 -8.25 0.53 16.94
N LEU A 44 -9.05 -0.01 16.02
CA LEU A 44 -10.39 0.50 15.77
C LEU A 44 -11.33 0.29 16.96
N ASP A 45 -11.33 -0.91 17.54
CA ASP A 45 -12.16 -1.25 18.70
C ASP A 45 -11.73 -0.42 19.93
N TRP A 46 -10.43 -0.19 20.12
CA TRP A 46 -9.92 0.71 21.18
C TRP A 46 -10.38 2.16 20.96
N LEU A 47 -10.32 2.67 19.73
CA LEU A 47 -10.72 4.03 19.41
C LEU A 47 -12.24 4.24 19.52
N GLY A 48 -13.03 3.22 19.14
CA GLY A 48 -14.49 3.22 19.24
C GLY A 48 -14.99 3.15 20.68
N ASN A 49 -14.37 2.31 21.50
CA ASN A 49 -14.81 2.08 22.88
C ASN A 49 -14.35 3.20 23.83
N ASN A 50 -13.11 3.68 23.73
CA ASN A 50 -12.55 4.65 24.70
C ASN A 50 -12.96 6.10 24.44
N LEU A 51 -13.20 6.50 23.18
CA LEU A 51 -13.41 7.91 22.84
C LEU A 51 -14.87 8.25 22.48
N LEU A 52 -15.68 7.26 22.09
CA LEU A 52 -16.93 7.53 21.37
C LEU A 52 -18.14 6.67 21.77
N ASN A 53 -18.09 5.94 22.91
CA ASN A 53 -19.21 5.13 23.44
C ASN A 53 -19.89 4.28 22.35
N ASP A 54 -19.16 3.32 21.76
CA ASP A 54 -19.64 2.40 20.71
C ASP A 54 -20.01 3.03 19.36
N ASN A 55 -19.70 4.32 19.12
CA ASN A 55 -19.89 4.93 17.80
C ASN A 55 -18.73 4.64 16.83
N TYR A 56 -18.70 3.41 16.31
CA TYR A 56 -17.69 2.96 15.33
C TYR A 56 -17.61 3.83 14.07
N GLY A 57 -18.73 4.41 13.62
CA GLY A 57 -18.76 5.29 12.44
C GLY A 57 -17.86 6.53 12.61
N LEU A 58 -17.96 7.20 13.77
CA LEU A 58 -17.11 8.35 14.09
C LEU A 58 -15.66 7.91 14.36
N ALA A 59 -15.46 6.75 14.96
CA ALA A 59 -14.13 6.21 15.22
C ALA A 59 -13.34 5.97 13.92
N ILE A 60 -13.98 5.40 12.89
CA ILE A 60 -13.35 5.19 11.58
C ILE A 60 -12.96 6.53 10.94
N ILE A 61 -13.84 7.53 10.98
CA ILE A 61 -13.56 8.85 10.37
C ILE A 61 -12.32 9.49 11.03
N ILE A 62 -12.28 9.48 12.36
CA ILE A 62 -11.14 10.04 13.11
C ILE A 62 -9.86 9.26 12.83
N LEU A 63 -9.92 7.93 12.85
CA LEU A 63 -8.78 7.06 12.54
C LEU A 63 -8.19 7.39 11.17
N VAL A 64 -9.03 7.49 10.15
CA VAL A 64 -8.58 7.81 8.79
C VAL A 64 -7.99 9.22 8.71
N LEU A 65 -8.57 10.22 9.38
CA LEU A 65 -8.00 11.57 9.41
C LEU A 65 -6.62 11.61 10.05
N VAL A 66 -6.43 10.94 11.19
CA VAL A 66 -5.12 10.84 11.87
C VAL A 66 -4.10 10.14 10.98
N ILE A 67 -4.46 8.99 10.42
CA ILE A 67 -3.63 8.23 9.48
C ILE A 67 -3.25 9.09 8.28
N ARG A 68 -4.19 9.85 7.72
CA ARG A 68 -3.94 10.74 6.57
C ARG A 68 -2.95 11.84 6.92
N ILE A 69 -3.04 12.45 8.10
CA ILE A 69 -2.09 13.48 8.55
C ILE A 69 -0.68 12.90 8.71
N ILE A 70 -0.55 11.66 9.22
CA ILE A 70 0.74 10.97 9.37
C ILE A 70 1.32 10.53 8.01
N LEU A 71 0.47 10.01 7.10
CA LEU A 71 0.92 9.55 5.79
C LEU A 71 1.20 10.69 4.80
N LEU A 72 0.54 11.84 4.91
CA LEU A 72 0.74 12.97 4.00
C LEU A 72 2.21 13.45 3.91
N PRO A 73 2.96 13.68 5.00
CA PRO A 73 4.37 14.06 4.92
C PRO A 73 5.23 12.95 4.29
N PHE A 74 4.93 11.68 4.59
CA PHE A 74 5.59 10.54 3.97
C PHE A 74 5.32 10.48 2.46
N MET A 75 4.07 10.72 2.06
CA MET A 75 3.65 10.70 0.66
C MET A 75 4.28 11.86 -0.12
N LEU A 76 4.42 13.05 0.48
CA LEU A 76 5.12 14.18 -0.13
C LEU A 76 6.60 13.86 -0.41
N SER A 77 7.28 13.15 0.50
CA SER A 77 8.65 12.69 0.28
C SER A 77 8.75 11.70 -0.89
N ASN A 78 7.86 10.71 -0.94
CA ASN A 78 7.77 9.76 -2.06
C ASN A 78 7.41 10.43 -3.39
N TYR A 79 6.51 11.42 -3.34
CA TYR A 79 6.10 12.20 -4.50
C TYR A 79 7.27 13.01 -5.06
N LYS A 80 8.04 13.69 -4.19
CA LYS A 80 9.24 14.42 -4.59
C LYS A 80 10.24 13.53 -5.33
N ASN A 81 10.50 12.33 -4.82
CA ASN A 81 11.40 11.37 -5.45
C ASN A 81 10.89 10.92 -6.83
N SER A 82 9.60 10.62 -6.92
CA SER A 82 8.95 10.25 -8.18
C SER A 82 8.94 11.40 -9.20
N HIS A 83 8.81 12.64 -8.74
CA HIS A 83 8.85 13.84 -9.57
C HIS A 83 10.24 14.12 -10.13
N MET A 84 11.28 13.96 -9.30
CA MET A 84 12.66 14.07 -9.75
C MET A 84 13.02 12.99 -10.79
N MET A 85 12.54 11.76 -10.60
CA MET A 85 12.67 10.70 -11.62
C MET A 85 11.97 11.09 -12.93
N ARG A 86 10.75 11.65 -12.85
CA ARG A 86 10.00 12.12 -14.03
C ARG A 86 10.70 13.26 -14.76
N GLN A 87 11.32 14.21 -14.06
CA GLN A 87 12.09 15.30 -14.67
C GLN A 87 13.36 14.77 -15.36
N LYS A 88 14.12 13.89 -14.70
CA LYS A 88 15.28 13.23 -15.32
C LYS A 88 14.89 12.43 -16.57
N MET A 89 13.74 11.75 -16.54
CA MET A 89 13.21 11.08 -17.72
C MET A 89 12.83 12.05 -18.85
N LYS A 90 12.37 13.28 -18.57
CA LYS A 90 12.08 14.28 -19.62
C LYS A 90 13.35 14.79 -20.32
N VAL A 91 14.45 14.93 -19.58
CA VAL A 91 15.75 15.35 -20.13
C VAL A 91 16.45 14.21 -20.88
N ALA A 92 16.31 12.97 -20.40
CA ALA A 92 16.88 11.80 -21.06
C ALA A 92 16.07 11.32 -22.28
N LYS A 93 14.75 11.58 -22.34
CA LYS A 93 13.85 11.26 -23.46
C LYS A 93 14.41 11.53 -24.87
N PRO A 94 15.00 12.70 -25.17
CA PRO A 94 15.55 12.97 -26.51
C PRO A 94 16.69 12.03 -26.92
N GLU A 95 17.47 11.49 -25.98
CA GLU A 95 18.48 10.49 -26.29
C GLU A 95 17.84 9.12 -26.52
N VAL A 96 16.86 8.73 -25.70
CA VAL A 96 16.17 7.44 -25.87
C VAL A 96 15.36 7.39 -27.18
N GLU A 97 14.82 8.51 -27.65
CA GLU A 97 14.14 8.59 -28.95
C GLU A 97 15.10 8.49 -30.15
N LYS A 98 16.32 9.02 -30.03
CA LYS A 98 17.37 8.85 -31.06
C LYS A 98 17.77 7.39 -31.24
N PHE A 99 17.79 6.60 -30.15
CA PHE A 99 18.06 5.17 -30.22
C PHE A 99 16.83 4.31 -30.60
N LYS A 100 15.60 4.77 -30.32
CA LYS A 100 14.37 4.04 -30.66
C LYS A 100 13.98 4.16 -32.14
N LYS A 101 14.50 5.17 -32.85
CA LYS A 101 14.28 5.37 -34.30
C LYS A 101 15.30 4.65 -35.20
N LYS A 102 16.20 3.84 -34.64
CA LYS A 102 17.11 2.96 -35.38
C LYS A 102 16.78 1.51 -35.09
#